data_AF-A0A926DKT4-F1
#
_entry.id   AF-A0A926DKT4-F1
#
_cell.length_a   1.000
_cell.length_b   1.000
_cell.length_c   1.000
_cell.angle_alpha   90.00
_cell.angle_beta   90.00
_cell.angle_gamma   90.00
#
_symmetry.space_group_name_H-M   'P 1'
#
loop_
_entity.id
_entity.type
_entity.pdbx_description
1 polymer ?
#
loop_
_entity_poly.entity_id
_entity_poly.type
_entity_poly.pdbx_seq_one_letter_code
_entity_poly.pdbx_strand_id
1 'polypeptide(L)'
;MTKQQFIETLEIELKRRNISEISDIIEEYEQHFAFKLADGYAEEEIAAKLGDPKGIAAQYDASPAEGKGGKKVITRMGLGVADFFFGIFYILMFAWEIVMAALAAAFGAVSIGLLANMRISVFALLPAMPYHCAFLFGVAFAALTILSVVGSIYFFGFIRQLMRSFCRFHRNTLASVSGGAALPSVAPYPQFSAKMKRNLKKLSLLAVAVFAVCFIAGFIICGISAGSVQFWHTWRWFGYVG
;
A
#
# COMPACT_ATOMS: atom_id res chain seq x y z
N MET A 1 4.85 32.80 -4.07
CA MET A 1 5.26 32.36 -2.71
C MET A 1 5.81 30.96 -2.82
N THR A 2 6.90 30.65 -2.11
CA THR A 2 7.52 29.31 -2.15
C THR A 2 6.70 28.33 -1.32
N LYS A 3 6.91 27.02 -1.52
CA LYS A 3 6.22 25.97 -0.73
C LYS A 3 6.39 26.21 0.78
N GLN A 4 7.62 26.47 1.23
CA GLN A 4 7.92 26.69 2.66
C GLN A 4 7.15 27.89 3.21
N GLN A 5 7.13 29.01 2.48
CA GLN A 5 6.41 30.21 2.88
C GLN A 5 4.89 29.98 2.97
N PHE A 6 4.31 29.22 2.03
CA PHE A 6 2.89 28.88 2.04
C PHE A 6 2.53 28.05 3.28
N ILE A 7 3.30 26.98 3.54
CA ILE A 7 3.06 26.07 4.66
C ILE A 7 3.25 26.76 6.01
N GLU A 8 4.30 27.56 6.16
CA GLU A 8 4.58 28.29 7.40
C GLU A 8 3.48 29.33 7.69
N THR A 9 3.03 30.06 6.66
CA THR A 9 1.92 31.02 6.80
C THR A 9 0.62 30.32 7.16
N LEU A 10 0.34 29.18 6.53
CA LEU A 10 -0.84 28.36 6.83
C LEU A 10 -0.77 27.82 8.27
N GLU A 11 0.39 27.32 8.72
CA GLU A 11 0.60 26.82 10.08
C GLU A 11 0.36 27.91 11.13
N ILE A 12 0.91 29.11 10.91
CA ILE A 12 0.73 30.26 11.81
C ILE A 12 -0.75 30.64 11.90
N GLU A 13 -1.45 30.68 10.78
CA GLU A 13 -2.87 31.04 10.73
C GLU A 13 -3.77 29.97 11.36
N LEU A 14 -3.46 28.69 11.17
CA LEU A 14 -4.16 27.58 11.82
C LEU A 14 -3.93 27.57 13.34
N LYS A 15 -2.69 27.85 13.79
CA LYS A 15 -2.36 28.02 15.22
C LYS A 15 -3.09 29.21 15.83
N ARG A 16 -3.12 30.34 15.12
CA ARG A 16 -3.81 31.57 15.55
C ARG A 16 -5.32 31.34 15.75
N ARG A 17 -5.93 30.48 14.94
CA ARG A 17 -7.36 30.12 15.03
C ARG A 17 -7.65 28.93 15.95
N ASN A 18 -6.63 28.43 16.65
CA ASN A 18 -6.76 27.35 17.65
C ASN A 18 -7.33 26.04 17.07
N ILE A 19 -7.00 25.74 15.81
CA ILE A 19 -7.44 24.51 15.14
C ILE A 19 -6.60 23.34 15.65
N SER A 20 -7.24 22.30 16.17
CA SER A 20 -6.56 21.16 16.81
C SER A 20 -5.76 20.25 15.85
N GLU A 21 -5.81 20.50 14.54
CA GLU A 21 -5.45 19.53 13.50
C GLU A 21 -4.45 20.07 12.47
N ILE A 22 -3.61 20.99 12.94
CA ILE A 22 -2.60 21.68 12.15
C ILE A 22 -1.69 20.70 11.39
N SER A 23 -1.21 19.62 12.05
CA SER A 23 -0.29 18.65 11.45
C SER A 23 -0.89 17.91 10.26
N ASP A 24 -2.14 17.47 10.39
CA ASP A 24 -2.84 16.73 9.32
C ASP A 24 -3.07 17.61 8.10
N ILE A 25 -3.45 18.87 8.33
CA ILE A 25 -3.71 19.84 7.26
C ILE A 25 -2.40 20.17 6.54
N ILE A 26 -1.32 20.41 7.29
CA ILE A 26 0.00 20.67 6.71
C ILE A 26 0.46 19.48 5.86
N GLU A 27 0.39 18.24 6.38
CA GLU A 27 0.83 17.05 5.64
C GLU A 27 0.09 16.91 4.30
N GLU A 28 -1.20 17.25 4.25
CA GLU A 28 -2.01 17.21 3.04
C GLU A 28 -1.57 18.24 1.99
N TYR A 29 -1.36 19.50 2.41
CA TYR A 29 -0.85 20.53 1.50
C TYR A 29 0.58 20.22 1.03
N GLU A 30 1.43 19.69 1.91
CA GLU A 30 2.77 19.25 1.53
C GLU A 30 2.75 18.13 0.49
N GLN A 31 1.85 17.16 0.64
CA GLN A 31 1.64 16.10 -0.33
C GLN A 31 1.10 16.63 -1.66
N HIS A 32 0.17 17.59 -1.62
CA HIS A 32 -0.36 18.25 -2.82
C HIS A 32 0.74 19.02 -3.58
N PHE A 33 1.57 19.78 -2.86
CA PHE A 33 2.75 20.44 -3.45
C PHE A 33 3.71 19.41 -4.05
N ALA A 34 4.03 18.34 -3.33
CA ALA A 34 4.92 17.29 -3.83
C ALA A 34 4.37 16.60 -5.10
N PHE A 35 3.05 16.43 -5.19
CA PHE A 35 2.40 15.86 -6.37
C PHE A 35 2.47 16.80 -7.57
N LYS A 36 2.10 18.08 -7.40
CA LYS A 36 2.08 19.07 -8.49
C LYS A 36 3.47 19.47 -8.98
N LEU A 37 4.45 19.52 -8.09
CA LEU A 37 5.84 19.79 -8.45
C LEU A 37 6.41 18.64 -9.30
N ALA A 38 6.00 17.39 -9.00
CA ALA A 38 6.36 16.22 -9.79
C ALA A 38 5.66 16.16 -11.17
N ASP A 39 4.53 16.85 -11.34
CA ASP A 39 3.84 17.05 -12.63
C ASP A 39 4.49 18.16 -13.48
N GLY A 40 5.54 18.82 -12.97
CA GLY A 40 6.31 19.85 -13.68
C GLY A 40 5.82 21.29 -13.47
N TYR A 41 4.89 21.52 -12.54
CA TYR A 41 4.46 22.87 -12.18
C TYR A 41 5.48 23.55 -11.25
N ALA A 42 5.70 24.85 -11.45
CA ALA A 42 6.53 25.66 -10.56
C ALA A 42 5.83 25.87 -9.20
N GLU A 43 6.61 26.02 -8.12
CA GLU A 43 6.06 26.21 -6.77
C GLU A 43 5.13 27.42 -6.68
N GLU A 44 5.46 28.49 -7.39
CA GLU A 44 4.69 29.73 -7.42
C GLU A 44 3.32 29.54 -8.09
N GLU A 45 3.24 28.72 -9.14
CA GLU A 45 1.99 28.41 -9.83
C GLU A 45 1.08 27.51 -8.99
N ILE A 46 1.68 26.59 -8.24
CA ILE A 46 0.94 25.71 -7.32
C ILE A 46 0.32 26.54 -6.20
N ALA A 47 1.09 27.45 -5.61
CA ALA A 47 0.59 28.35 -4.58
C ALA A 47 -0.48 29.31 -5.11
N ALA A 48 -0.31 29.85 -6.32
CA ALA A 48 -1.32 30.71 -6.96
C ALA A 48 -2.64 29.97 -7.21
N LYS A 49 -2.59 28.68 -7.58
CA LYS A 49 -3.78 27.82 -7.74
C LYS A 49 -4.44 27.44 -6.42
N LEU A 50 -3.66 27.31 -5.35
CA LEU A 50 -4.18 27.01 -4.01
C LEU A 50 -4.87 28.23 -3.38
N GLY A 51 -4.44 29.44 -3.73
CA GLY A 51 -5.04 30.68 -3.25
C GLY A 51 -4.38 31.21 -1.96
N ASP A 52 -5.10 32.04 -1.21
CA ASP A 52 -4.57 32.67 0.01
C ASP A 52 -4.62 31.72 1.22
N PRO A 53 -3.47 31.38 1.85
CA PRO A 53 -3.41 30.59 3.08
C PRO A 53 -4.35 31.09 4.20
N LYS A 54 -4.56 32.40 4.30
CA LYS A 54 -5.43 33.00 5.32
C LYS A 54 -6.90 32.69 5.10
N GLY A 55 -7.34 32.69 3.83
CA GLY A 55 -8.70 32.33 3.44
C GLY A 55 -8.97 30.85 3.63
N ILE A 56 -7.97 30.00 3.37
CA ILE A 56 -8.04 28.56 3.64
C ILE A 56 -8.17 28.31 5.14
N ALA A 57 -7.36 28.96 5.98
CA ALA A 57 -7.45 28.83 7.43
C ALA A 57 -8.82 29.29 7.97
N ALA A 58 -9.41 30.33 7.38
CA ALA A 58 -10.73 30.83 7.76
C ALA A 58 -11.88 29.86 7.43
N GLN A 59 -11.74 28.99 6.42
CA GLN A 59 -12.74 27.97 6.10
C GLN A 59 -12.86 26.89 7.20
N TYR A 60 -11.87 26.82 8.09
CA TYR A 60 -11.84 25.88 9.21
C TYR A 60 -12.40 26.48 10.52
N ASP A 61 -12.84 27.75 10.53
CA ASP A 61 -13.54 28.32 11.68
C ASP A 61 -14.91 27.66 11.84
N ALA A 62 -15.16 27.11 13.04
CA ALA A 62 -16.43 26.48 13.38
C ALA A 62 -17.57 27.51 13.35
N SER A 63 -18.59 27.27 12.51
CA SER A 63 -19.82 28.06 12.52
C SER A 63 -20.85 27.37 13.42
N PRO A 64 -21.38 28.03 14.46
CA PRO A 64 -22.24 27.38 15.44
C PRO A 64 -23.52 26.85 14.78
N ALA A 65 -23.70 25.53 14.80
CA ALA A 65 -24.88 24.88 14.25
C ALA A 65 -26.08 25.05 15.19
N GLU A 66 -27.13 25.70 14.70
CA GLU A 66 -28.41 25.81 15.38
C GLU A 66 -29.12 24.44 15.53
N GLY A 67 -29.31 24.06 16.79
CA GLY A 67 -30.32 23.15 17.37
C GLY A 67 -30.93 22.04 16.52
N LYS A 68 -30.38 20.82 16.55
CA LYS A 68 -31.11 19.56 16.26
C LYS A 68 -30.60 18.34 17.06
N GLY A 69 -30.88 18.30 18.37
CA GLY A 69 -30.47 17.21 19.27
C GLY A 69 -30.86 15.79 18.81
N GLY A 70 -32.02 15.61 18.16
CA GLY A 70 -32.44 14.32 17.63
C GLY A 70 -31.59 13.79 16.46
N LYS A 71 -31.12 14.68 15.57
CA LYS A 71 -30.19 14.29 14.50
C LYS A 71 -28.84 13.82 15.06
N LYS A 72 -28.41 14.38 16.18
CA LYS A 72 -27.14 14.04 16.84
C LYS A 72 -27.10 12.61 17.37
N VAL A 73 -28.22 12.12 17.91
CA VAL A 73 -28.34 10.74 18.41
C VAL A 73 -28.34 9.74 17.26
N ILE A 74 -29.12 10.00 16.20
CA ILE A 74 -29.20 9.13 15.02
C ILE A 74 -27.85 9.02 14.31
N THR A 75 -27.15 10.14 14.09
CA THR A 75 -25.83 10.14 13.45
C THR A 75 -24.80 9.38 14.29
N ARG A 76 -24.78 9.56 15.62
CA ARG A 76 -23.86 8.84 16.51
C ARG A 76 -24.13 7.33 16.51
N MET A 77 -25.41 6.92 16.47
CA MET A 77 -25.79 5.50 16.40
C MET A 77 -25.38 4.88 15.06
N GLY A 78 -25.66 5.57 13.94
CA GLY A 78 -25.24 5.13 12.61
C GLY A 78 -23.72 5.05 12.46
N LEU A 79 -23.00 5.99 13.07
CA LEU A 79 -21.54 6.00 13.09
C LEU A 79 -20.98 4.81 13.88
N GLY A 80 -21.57 4.47 15.03
CA GLY A 80 -21.17 3.28 15.80
C GLY A 80 -21.36 1.97 15.02
N VAL A 81 -22.43 1.86 14.22
CA VAL A 81 -22.63 0.71 13.32
C VAL A 81 -21.55 0.69 12.23
N ALA A 82 -21.25 1.83 11.61
CA ALA A 82 -20.20 1.94 10.61
C ALA A 82 -18.82 1.59 11.17
N ASP A 83 -18.49 2.04 12.38
CA ASP A 83 -17.23 1.74 13.07
C ASP A 83 -17.08 0.24 13.33
N PHE A 84 -18.16 -0.45 13.71
CA PHE A 84 -18.15 -1.90 13.92
C PHE A 84 -17.79 -2.66 12.64
N PHE A 85 -18.49 -2.37 11.54
CA PHE A 85 -18.22 -3.02 10.25
C PHE A 85 -16.84 -2.65 9.71
N PHE A 86 -16.44 -1.38 9.82
CA PHE A 86 -15.11 -0.94 9.39
C PHE A 86 -14.02 -1.58 10.22
N GLY A 87 -14.20 -1.73 11.53
CA GLY A 87 -13.26 -2.41 12.43
C GLY A 87 -13.03 -3.87 12.04
N ILE A 88 -14.10 -4.63 11.78
CA ILE A 88 -13.99 -6.04 11.31
C ILE A 88 -13.29 -6.09 9.96
N PHE A 89 -13.70 -5.24 9.02
CA PHE A 89 -13.09 -5.16 7.70
C PHE A 89 -11.59 -4.84 7.79
N TYR A 90 -11.20 -3.92 8.68
CA TYR A 90 -9.82 -3.52 8.89
C TYR A 90 -8.96 -4.64 9.48
N ILE A 91 -9.50 -5.41 10.43
CA ILE A 91 -8.84 -6.61 10.96
C ILE A 91 -8.62 -7.64 9.85
N LEU A 92 -9.64 -7.89 9.01
CA LEU A 92 -9.55 -8.81 7.88
C LEU A 92 -8.45 -8.39 6.89
N MET A 93 -8.34 -7.10 6.60
CA MET A 93 -7.28 -6.58 5.74
C MET A 93 -5.89 -6.82 6.33
N PHE A 94 -5.67 -6.56 7.62
CA PHE A 94 -4.38 -6.85 8.24
C PHE A 94 -4.06 -8.34 8.30
N ALA A 95 -5.06 -9.19 8.55
CA ALA A 95 -4.89 -10.63 8.48
C ALA A 95 -4.44 -11.06 7.07
N TRP A 96 -5.03 -10.50 6.02
CA TRP A 96 -4.60 -10.73 4.64
C TRP A 96 -3.16 -10.26 4.39
N GLU A 97 -2.76 -9.10 4.92
CA GLU A 97 -1.38 -8.60 4.79
C GLU A 97 -0.37 -9.54 5.46
N ILE A 98 -0.69 -10.12 6.62
CA ILE A 98 0.14 -11.13 7.28
C ILE A 98 0.30 -12.37 6.37
N VAL A 99 -0.76 -12.81 5.71
CA VAL A 99 -0.71 -13.94 4.76
C VAL A 99 0.19 -13.61 3.57
N MET A 100 0.10 -12.40 3.01
CA MET A 100 0.96 -11.95 1.92
C MET A 100 2.44 -11.88 2.32
N ALA A 101 2.72 -11.40 3.53
CA ALA A 101 4.08 -11.38 4.09
C ALA A 101 4.64 -12.79 4.29
N ALA A 102 3.83 -13.72 4.82
CA ALA A 102 4.21 -15.12 4.98
C ALA A 102 4.46 -15.80 3.62
N LEU A 103 3.63 -15.50 2.61
CA LEU A 103 3.80 -15.99 1.24
C LEU A 103 5.12 -15.49 0.63
N ALA A 104 5.44 -14.20 0.79
CA ALA A 104 6.71 -13.63 0.32
C ALA A 104 7.91 -14.33 0.98
N ALA A 105 7.84 -14.56 2.30
CA ALA A 105 8.87 -15.28 3.04
C ALA A 105 9.01 -16.74 2.56
N ALA A 106 7.90 -17.43 2.31
CA ALA A 106 7.91 -18.79 1.78
C ALA A 106 8.57 -18.87 0.40
N PHE A 107 8.22 -17.99 -0.54
CA PHE A 107 8.89 -17.90 -1.84
C PHE A 107 10.38 -17.59 -1.71
N GLY A 108 10.74 -16.70 -0.77
CA GLY A 108 12.13 -16.36 -0.52
C GLY A 108 12.93 -17.55 0.01
N ALA A 109 12.35 -18.30 0.95
CA ALA A 109 12.94 -19.51 1.49
C ALA A 109 13.14 -20.57 0.40
N VAL A 110 12.12 -20.83 -0.44
CA VAL A 110 12.22 -21.76 -1.57
C VAL A 110 13.30 -21.31 -2.56
N SER A 111 13.36 -20.03 -2.89
CA SER A 111 14.40 -19.48 -3.78
C SER A 111 15.80 -19.74 -3.24
N ILE A 112 16.05 -19.43 -1.96
CA ILE A 112 17.35 -19.64 -1.31
C ILE A 112 17.71 -21.13 -1.27
N GLY A 113 16.77 -21.99 -0.89
CA GLY A 113 16.97 -23.43 -0.84
C GLY A 113 17.38 -24.01 -2.20
N LEU A 114 16.73 -23.56 -3.27
CA LEU A 114 17.03 -23.99 -4.64
C LEU A 114 18.37 -23.45 -5.16
N LEU A 115 18.67 -22.17 -4.94
CA LEU A 115 19.89 -21.54 -5.48
C LEU A 115 21.16 -22.01 -4.78
N ALA A 116 21.09 -22.18 -3.46
CA ALA A 116 22.24 -22.58 -2.66
C ALA A 116 22.48 -24.10 -2.68
N ASN A 117 21.64 -24.87 -3.39
CA ASN A 117 21.65 -26.33 -3.38
C ASN A 117 21.67 -26.92 -1.96
N MET A 118 21.08 -26.19 -1.00
CA MET A 118 21.15 -26.51 0.42
C MET A 118 20.12 -27.61 0.72
N ARG A 119 20.57 -28.86 0.73
CA ARG A 119 19.79 -30.02 1.19
C ARG A 119 19.80 -30.13 2.73
N ILE A 120 19.40 -29.07 3.43
CA ILE A 120 19.25 -29.07 4.89
C ILE A 120 17.85 -29.62 5.24
N SER A 121 17.67 -30.20 6.43
CA SER A 121 16.42 -30.85 6.90
C SER A 121 15.14 -30.00 6.73
N VAL A 122 15.22 -28.67 6.84
CA VAL A 122 14.07 -27.76 6.60
C VAL A 122 13.66 -27.70 5.12
N PHE A 123 14.61 -27.93 4.21
CA PHE A 123 14.40 -28.01 2.76
C PHE A 123 14.25 -29.46 2.26
N ALA A 124 14.14 -30.46 3.15
CA ALA A 124 13.91 -31.85 2.79
C ALA A 124 12.58 -32.08 2.04
N LEU A 125 11.66 -31.10 2.11
CA LEU A 125 10.42 -31.04 1.34
C LEU A 125 10.65 -30.68 -0.14
N LEU A 126 11.81 -30.10 -0.51
CA LEU A 126 12.08 -29.74 -1.89
C LEU A 126 12.38 -30.99 -2.72
N PRO A 127 11.65 -31.22 -3.82
CA PRO A 127 11.89 -32.38 -4.66
C PRO A 127 13.30 -32.38 -5.25
N ALA A 128 13.91 -33.56 -5.33
CA ALA A 128 15.20 -33.71 -5.97
C ALA A 128 15.09 -33.44 -7.47
N MET A 129 15.93 -32.54 -7.98
CA MET A 129 16.08 -32.27 -9.41
C MET A 129 17.52 -31.83 -9.73
N PRO A 130 17.94 -31.90 -11.01
CA PRO A 130 19.23 -31.42 -11.44
C PRO A 130 19.43 -29.92 -11.13
N TYR A 131 20.67 -29.53 -10.79
CA TYR A 131 20.95 -28.17 -10.32
C TYR A 131 20.58 -27.08 -11.34
N HIS A 132 20.80 -27.30 -12.64
CA HIS A 132 20.44 -26.31 -13.66
C HIS A 132 18.92 -26.04 -13.72
N CYS A 133 18.10 -27.05 -13.44
CA CYS A 133 16.64 -26.91 -13.31
C CYS A 133 16.29 -26.16 -12.01
N ALA A 134 16.91 -26.55 -10.90
CA ALA A 134 16.74 -25.91 -9.60
C ALA A 134 17.13 -24.43 -9.64
N PHE A 135 18.20 -24.07 -10.34
CA PHE A 135 18.66 -22.70 -10.50
C PHE A 135 17.60 -21.83 -11.18
N LEU A 136 17.01 -22.29 -12.29
CA LEU A 136 15.98 -21.55 -13.01
C LEU A 136 14.72 -21.33 -12.18
N PHE A 137 14.26 -22.37 -11.47
CA PHE A 137 13.14 -22.20 -10.53
C PHE A 137 13.53 -21.33 -9.34
N GLY A 138 14.76 -21.40 -8.84
CA GLY A 138 15.26 -20.55 -7.77
C GLY A 138 15.21 -19.06 -8.13
N VAL A 139 15.60 -18.72 -9.36
CA VAL A 139 15.47 -17.35 -9.90
C VAL A 139 14.00 -16.98 -10.11
N ALA A 140 13.16 -17.89 -10.59
CA ALA A 140 11.72 -17.65 -10.74
C ALA A 140 11.04 -17.37 -9.38
N PHE A 141 11.35 -18.15 -8.34
CA PHE A 141 10.85 -17.92 -6.98
C PHE A 141 11.40 -16.63 -6.37
N ALA A 142 12.66 -16.25 -6.65
CA ALA A 142 13.20 -14.94 -6.24
C ALA A 142 12.38 -13.79 -6.85
N ALA A 143 12.02 -13.91 -8.13
CA ALA A 143 11.17 -12.94 -8.81
C ALA A 143 9.75 -12.91 -8.20
N LEU A 144 9.17 -14.05 -7.85
CA LEU A 144 7.90 -14.12 -7.11
C LEU A 144 7.99 -13.45 -5.74
N THR A 145 9.06 -13.65 -4.99
CA THR A 145 9.29 -12.95 -3.71
C THR A 145 9.25 -11.45 -3.91
N ILE A 146 9.94 -10.93 -4.93
CA ILE A 146 9.92 -9.49 -5.25
C ILE A 146 8.49 -9.03 -5.56
N LEU A 147 7.74 -9.77 -6.39
CA LEU A 147 6.36 -9.44 -6.72
C LEU A 147 5.44 -9.42 -5.49
N SER A 148 5.56 -10.42 -4.62
CA SER A 148 4.81 -10.50 -3.36
C SER A 148 5.16 -9.34 -2.43
N VAL A 149 6.44 -8.99 -2.28
CA VAL A 149 6.88 -7.83 -1.47
C VAL A 149 6.35 -6.52 -2.04
N VAL A 150 6.41 -6.31 -3.36
CA VAL A 150 5.83 -5.11 -3.98
C VAL A 150 4.31 -5.07 -3.74
N GLY A 151 3.61 -6.20 -3.89
CA GLY A 151 2.19 -6.33 -3.58
C GLY A 151 1.85 -5.94 -2.13
N SER A 152 2.60 -6.46 -1.17
CA SER A 152 2.50 -6.12 0.26
C SER A 152 2.69 -4.62 0.52
N ILE A 153 3.72 -3.99 -0.06
CA ILE A 153 3.94 -2.54 0.10
C ILE A 153 2.73 -1.74 -0.42
N TYR A 154 2.18 -2.12 -1.57
CA TYR A 154 0.98 -1.47 -2.13
C TYR A 154 -0.24 -1.65 -1.23
N PHE A 155 -0.47 -2.87 -0.76
CA PHE A 155 -1.63 -3.21 0.06
C PHE A 155 -1.57 -2.57 1.44
N PHE A 156 -0.41 -2.58 2.08
CA PHE A 156 -0.18 -1.85 3.33
C PHE A 156 -0.40 -0.33 3.15
N GLY A 157 0.11 0.25 2.07
CA GLY A 157 -0.14 1.65 1.73
C GLY A 157 -1.63 1.96 1.54
N PHE A 158 -2.38 1.02 0.95
CA PHE A 158 -3.84 1.10 0.79
C PHE A 158 -4.56 1.02 2.13
N ILE A 159 -4.23 0.08 3.02
CA ILE A 159 -4.77 -0.02 4.39
C ILE A 159 -4.60 1.30 5.14
N ARG A 160 -3.38 1.85 5.14
CA ARG A 160 -3.07 3.11 5.82
C ARG A 160 -3.91 4.28 5.29
N GLN A 161 -4.05 4.37 3.97
CA GLN A 161 -4.83 5.44 3.34
C GLN A 161 -6.32 5.31 3.62
N LEU A 162 -6.84 4.08 3.57
CA LEU A 162 -8.23 3.78 3.88
C LEU A 162 -8.57 4.16 5.32
N MET A 163 -7.69 3.84 6.28
CA MET A 163 -7.84 4.24 7.68
C MET A 163 -7.90 5.76 7.81
N ARG A 164 -6.97 6.49 7.17
CA ARG A 164 -6.98 7.97 7.17
C ARG A 164 -8.27 8.54 6.59
N SER A 165 -8.74 7.99 5.47
CA SER A 165 -10.00 8.41 4.83
C SER A 165 -11.21 8.16 5.74
N PHE A 166 -11.26 6.99 6.40
CA PHE A 166 -12.34 6.64 7.32
C PHE A 166 -12.32 7.49 8.60
N CYS A 167 -11.15 7.70 9.23
CA CYS A 167 -11.04 8.60 10.38
C CYS A 167 -11.48 10.02 10.03
N ARG A 168 -11.14 10.51 8.82
CA ARG A 168 -11.58 11.82 8.34
C ARG A 168 -13.09 11.88 8.13
N PHE A 169 -13.66 10.84 7.52
CA PHE A 169 -15.12 10.70 7.37
C PHE A 169 -15.81 10.72 8.75
N HIS A 170 -15.35 9.88 9.67
CA HIS A 170 -15.88 9.80 11.03
C HIS A 170 -15.83 11.17 11.72
N ARG A 171 -14.68 11.86 11.66
CA ARG A 171 -14.51 13.19 12.22
C ARG A 171 -15.43 14.24 11.59
N ASN A 172 -15.54 14.26 10.26
CA ASN A 172 -16.41 15.19 9.55
C ASN A 172 -17.89 14.96 9.86
N THR A 173 -18.32 13.70 10.00
CA THR A 173 -19.69 13.39 10.42
C THR A 173 -19.99 13.91 11.82
N LEU A 174 -19.05 13.78 12.77
CA LEU A 174 -19.19 14.37 14.10
C LEU A 174 -19.18 15.91 14.08
N ALA A 175 -18.26 16.51 13.33
CA ALA A 175 -18.16 17.97 13.17
C ALA A 175 -19.44 18.58 12.59
N SER A 176 -20.02 17.94 11.56
CA SER A 176 -21.27 18.38 10.94
C SER A 176 -22.46 18.44 11.90
N VAL A 177 -22.43 17.62 12.95
CA VAL A 177 -23.46 17.50 13.97
C VAL A 177 -23.18 18.40 15.18
N SER A 178 -21.92 18.72 15.45
CA SER A 178 -21.49 19.61 16.53
C SER A 178 -21.37 21.09 16.12
N GLY A 179 -21.58 21.42 14.83
CA GLY A 179 -21.33 22.77 14.31
C GLY A 179 -19.85 23.09 14.16
N GLY A 180 -19.00 22.08 14.00
CA GLY A 180 -17.61 22.25 13.62
C GLY A 180 -17.44 22.38 12.11
N ALA A 181 -16.37 23.02 11.66
CA ALA A 181 -16.02 23.07 10.25
C ALA A 181 -15.69 21.65 9.72
N ALA A 182 -16.21 21.30 8.54
CA ALA A 182 -15.89 20.05 7.88
C ALA A 182 -14.56 20.18 7.14
N LEU A 183 -13.71 19.17 7.27
CA LEU A 183 -12.41 19.13 6.60
C LEU A 183 -12.55 18.54 5.20
N PRO A 184 -11.60 18.81 4.28
CA PRO A 184 -11.58 18.16 2.98
C PRO A 184 -11.51 16.63 3.12
N SER A 185 -12.21 15.94 2.21
CA SER A 185 -12.23 14.48 2.17
C SER A 185 -10.92 13.93 1.61
N VAL A 186 -10.33 12.98 2.33
CA VAL A 186 -9.09 12.33 1.92
C VAL A 186 -9.39 11.20 0.92
N ALA A 187 -8.66 11.17 -0.19
CA ALA A 187 -8.80 10.14 -1.22
C ALA A 187 -8.54 8.72 -0.65
N PRO A 188 -9.33 7.70 -1.04
CA PRO A 188 -9.20 6.33 -0.50
C PRO A 188 -8.09 5.50 -1.16
N TYR A 189 -7.45 5.98 -2.24
CA TYR A 189 -6.42 5.25 -2.97
C TYR A 189 -5.01 5.63 -2.49
N PRO A 190 -4.05 4.68 -2.46
CA PRO A 190 -2.75 4.91 -1.86
C PRO A 190 -1.97 6.01 -2.59
N GLN A 191 -1.54 7.01 -1.83
CA GLN A 191 -0.72 8.12 -2.32
C GLN A 191 0.75 7.82 -2.03
N PHE A 192 1.49 7.44 -3.07
CA PHE A 192 2.93 7.25 -3.02
C PHE A 192 3.65 8.40 -3.72
N SER A 193 4.87 8.69 -3.28
CA SER A 193 5.74 9.62 -4.02
C SER A 193 5.96 9.11 -5.45
N ALA A 194 6.09 10.03 -6.41
CA ALA A 194 6.28 9.67 -7.81
C ALA A 194 7.53 8.77 -8.01
N LYS A 195 8.60 9.04 -7.25
CA LYS A 195 9.82 8.20 -7.25
C LYS A 195 9.51 6.77 -6.81
N MET A 196 8.79 6.60 -5.71
CA MET A 196 8.42 5.27 -5.22
C MET A 196 7.53 4.53 -6.20
N LYS A 197 6.50 5.18 -6.75
CA LYS A 197 5.60 4.59 -7.75
C LYS A 197 6.34 4.13 -9.01
N ARG A 198 7.28 4.94 -9.51
CA ARG A 198 8.13 4.59 -10.67
C ARG A 198 9.02 3.39 -10.36
N ASN A 199 9.64 3.36 -9.19
CA ASN A 199 10.53 2.27 -8.78
C ASN A 199 9.76 0.95 -8.61
N LEU A 200 8.63 0.97 -7.89
CA LEU A 200 7.80 -0.22 -7.69
C LEU A 200 7.27 -0.77 -9.02
N LYS A 201 6.84 0.10 -9.95
CA LYS A 201 6.41 -0.31 -11.29
C LYS A 201 7.56 -0.92 -12.10
N LYS A 202 8.75 -0.31 -12.09
CA LYS A 202 9.91 -0.87 -12.79
C LYS A 202 10.30 -2.23 -12.23
N LEU A 203 10.34 -2.35 -10.91
CA LEU A 203 10.69 -3.58 -10.22
C LEU A 203 9.67 -4.70 -10.48
N SER A 204 8.37 -4.38 -10.45
CA SER A 204 7.33 -5.37 -10.76
C SER A 204 7.37 -5.82 -12.21
N LEU A 205 7.55 -4.91 -13.17
CA LEU A 205 7.67 -5.29 -14.59
C LEU A 205 8.89 -6.18 -14.85
N LEU A 206 10.03 -5.82 -14.25
CA LEU A 206 11.24 -6.64 -14.35
C LEU A 206 11.02 -8.03 -13.72
N ALA A 207 10.43 -8.08 -12.53
CA ALA A 207 10.19 -9.34 -11.83
C ALA A 207 9.18 -10.23 -12.58
N VAL A 208 8.11 -9.68 -13.15
CA VAL A 208 7.18 -10.44 -14.01
C VAL A 208 7.90 -11.01 -15.23
N ALA A 209 8.73 -10.22 -15.91
CA ALA A 209 9.47 -10.68 -17.08
C ALA A 209 10.46 -11.80 -16.72
N VAL A 210 11.24 -11.62 -15.65
CA VAL A 210 12.18 -12.62 -15.15
C VAL A 210 11.44 -13.90 -14.74
N PHE A 211 10.34 -13.78 -13.99
CA PHE A 211 9.53 -14.93 -13.60
C PHE A 211 9.04 -15.72 -14.82
N ALA A 212 8.43 -15.04 -15.79
CA ALA A 212 7.88 -15.69 -16.98
C ALA A 212 8.96 -16.43 -17.78
N VAL A 213 10.09 -15.76 -18.04
CA VAL A 213 11.21 -16.36 -18.79
C VAL A 213 11.82 -17.55 -18.04
N CYS A 214 12.15 -17.38 -16.75
CA CYS A 214 12.78 -18.44 -15.97
C CYS A 214 11.83 -19.62 -15.71
N PHE A 215 10.54 -19.38 -15.53
CA PHE A 215 9.56 -20.45 -15.34
C PHE A 215 9.37 -21.28 -16.61
N ILE A 216 9.21 -20.63 -17.77
CA ILE A 216 9.06 -21.32 -19.05
C ILE A 216 10.35 -22.08 -19.40
N ALA A 217 11.52 -21.42 -19.31
CA ALA A 217 12.80 -22.06 -19.57
C ALA A 217 13.05 -23.22 -18.60
N GLY A 218 12.76 -23.04 -17.30
CA GLY A 218 12.87 -24.06 -16.27
C GLY A 218 12.04 -25.29 -16.61
N PHE A 219 10.78 -25.10 -17.00
CA PHE A 219 9.88 -26.19 -17.39
C PHE A 219 10.41 -26.96 -18.62
N ILE A 220 10.83 -26.26 -19.67
CA ILE A 220 11.38 -26.87 -20.89
C ILE A 220 12.65 -27.66 -20.58
N ILE A 221 13.57 -27.09 -19.81
CA ILE A 221 14.84 -27.72 -19.46
C ILE A 221 14.62 -28.94 -18.56
N CYS A 222 13.64 -28.90 -17.65
CA CYS A 222 13.25 -30.09 -16.90
C CYS A 222 12.76 -31.21 -17.81
N GLY A 223 11.93 -30.89 -18.80
CA GLY A 223 11.43 -31.84 -19.79
C GLY A 223 12.56 -32.50 -20.59
N ILE A 224 13.52 -31.70 -21.05
CA ILE A 224 14.71 -32.19 -21.78
C ILE A 224 15.57 -33.06 -20.85
N SER A 225 15.85 -32.60 -19.63
CA SER A 225 16.72 -33.31 -18.69
C SER A 225 16.12 -34.64 -18.21
N ALA A 226 14.79 -34.76 -18.15
CA ALA A 226 14.11 -35.99 -17.77
C ALA A 226 13.77 -36.90 -18.96
N GLY A 227 13.93 -36.42 -20.20
CA GLY A 227 13.50 -37.12 -21.41
C GLY A 227 11.98 -37.29 -21.52
N SER A 228 11.20 -36.54 -20.73
CA SER A 228 9.74 -36.63 -20.66
C SER A 228 9.16 -35.30 -20.21
N VAL A 229 8.01 -34.91 -20.79
CA VAL A 229 7.25 -33.72 -20.36
C VAL A 229 6.79 -33.86 -18.91
N GLN A 230 6.53 -35.09 -18.46
CA GLN A 230 6.11 -35.39 -17.09
C GLN A 230 7.32 -35.70 -16.18
N PHE A 231 8.31 -34.82 -16.17
CA PHE A 231 9.58 -35.00 -15.45
C PHE A 231 9.41 -35.31 -13.96
N TRP A 232 8.35 -34.83 -13.33
CA TRP A 232 8.02 -35.08 -11.92
C TRP A 232 7.74 -36.56 -11.61
N HIS A 233 7.21 -37.32 -12.57
CA HIS A 233 7.06 -38.78 -12.44
C HIS A 233 8.42 -39.48 -12.59
N THR A 234 9.23 -39.08 -13.58
CA THR A 234 10.58 -39.62 -13.79
C THR A 234 11.48 -39.41 -12.56
N TRP A 235 11.39 -38.25 -11.92
CA TRP A 235 12.15 -37.90 -10.72
C TRP A 235 11.47 -38.32 -9.41
N ARG A 236 10.35 -39.03 -9.47
CA ARG A 236 9.61 -39.58 -8.31
C ARG A 236 9.29 -38.55 -7.23
N TRP A 237 8.93 -37.34 -7.62
CA TRP A 237 8.63 -36.23 -6.69
C TRP A 237 7.52 -36.57 -5.69
N PHE A 238 6.61 -37.48 -6.05
CA PHE A 238 5.46 -37.88 -5.24
C PHE A 238 5.60 -39.27 -4.61
N GLY A 239 6.81 -39.83 -4.54
CA GLY A 239 7.05 -41.10 -3.86
C GLY A 239 6.47 -42.34 -4.56
N TYR A 240 6.29 -42.30 -5.88
CA TYR A 240 5.88 -43.48 -6.65
C TYR A 240 6.90 -44.61 -6.46
N VAL A 241 6.46 -45.69 -5.81
CA VAL A 241 7.16 -46.95 -5.74
C VAL A 241 6.93 -47.65 -7.09
N GLY A 242 8.00 -47.95 -7.81
CA GLY A 242 7.94 -48.79 -9.01
C GLY A 242 7.80 -50.26 -8.64
#